data_AF-A0A2M8NKP9-F1
#
_entry.id   AF-A0A2M8NKP9-F1
#
_cell.length_a   1.000
_cell.length_b   1.000
_cell.length_c   1.000
_cell.angle_alpha   90.00
_cell.angle_beta   90.00
_cell.angle_gamma   90.00
#
_symmetry.space_group_name_H-M   'P 1'
#
loop_
_entity.id
_entity.type
_entity.pdbx_description
1 polymer ?
#
loop_
_entity_poly.entity_id
_entity_poly.type
_entity_poly.pdbx_seq_one_letter_code
_entity_poly.pdbx_strand_id
1 'polypeptide(L)'
;MPTISNRVAGFGTTIFTEINDLAQKHGALNLGQGKPDFDAPPSIVAEAVKALQSATYNQYAPGVGASVLREAIAAHSGRFYNLDIDAVRGVVVTSGATEAVFSSVLGLVDRGDEVIVIEPFFDSYVPNIT
;
A
#
# COMPACT_ATOMS: atom_id res chain seq x y z
N MET A 1 -8.39 0.27 32.76
CA MET A 1 -8.28 -0.20 31.36
C MET A 1 -7.36 0.75 30.62
N PRO A 2 -6.42 0.28 29.78
CA PRO A 2 -5.65 1.18 28.95
C PRO A 2 -6.59 1.94 28.03
N THR A 3 -6.48 3.27 28.01
CA THR A 3 -7.19 4.13 27.05
C THR A 3 -6.42 4.16 25.74
N ILE A 4 -7.14 4.24 24.62
CA ILE A 4 -6.52 4.38 23.31
C ILE A 4 -5.69 5.67 23.22
N SER A 5 -4.62 5.68 22.43
CA SER A 5 -3.79 6.87 22.26
C SER A 5 -4.57 8.01 21.59
N ASN A 6 -4.38 9.25 22.05
CA ASN A 6 -5.09 10.42 21.52
C ASN A 6 -4.99 10.58 19.99
N ARG A 7 -3.83 10.25 19.41
CA ARG A 7 -3.58 10.36 17.96
C ARG A 7 -4.49 9.48 17.09
N VAL A 8 -5.04 8.40 17.64
CA VAL A 8 -5.95 7.48 16.92
C VAL A 8 -7.35 7.46 17.53
N ALA A 9 -7.62 8.31 18.53
CA ALA A 9 -8.90 8.29 19.24
C ALA A 9 -10.09 8.70 18.36
N GLY A 10 -9.84 9.45 17.29
CA GLY A 10 -10.84 9.85 16.30
C GLY A 10 -11.02 8.88 15.14
N PHE A 11 -10.26 7.78 15.09
CA PHE A 11 -10.37 6.83 13.97
C PHE A 11 -11.66 6.02 14.08
N GLY A 12 -12.33 5.83 12.95
CA GLY A 12 -13.56 5.06 12.82
C GLY A 12 -13.45 3.93 11.83
N THR A 13 -14.58 3.28 11.56
CA THR A 13 -14.70 2.28 10.50
C THR A 13 -14.60 2.95 9.13
N THR A 14 -13.84 2.35 8.21
CA THR A 14 -13.75 2.85 6.83
C THR A 14 -15.03 2.56 6.08
N ILE A 15 -15.37 3.41 5.10
CA ILE A 15 -16.53 3.19 4.23
C ILE A 15 -16.46 1.86 3.48
N PHE A 16 -15.25 1.38 3.15
CA PHE A 16 -15.07 0.09 2.50
C PHE A 16 -15.51 -1.08 3.37
N THR A 17 -15.22 -1.03 4.67
CA THR A 17 -15.70 -2.04 5.62
C THR A 17 -17.23 -2.01 5.70
N GLU A 18 -17.83 -0.84 5.85
CA GLU A 18 -19.28 -0.69 5.95
C GLU A 18 -20.02 -1.20 4.69
N ILE A 19 -19.54 -0.82 3.51
CA ILE A 19 -20.13 -1.26 2.24
C ILE A 19 -19.95 -2.75 2.00
N ASN A 20 -18.79 -3.32 2.37
CA ASN A 20 -18.57 -4.77 2.29
C ASN A 20 -19.55 -5.54 3.17
N ASP A 21 -19.74 -5.11 4.41
CA ASP A 21 -20.65 -5.76 5.36
C ASP A 21 -22.11 -5.66 4.88
N LEU A 22 -22.52 -4.49 4.37
CA LEU A 22 -23.86 -4.29 3.81
C LEU A 22 -24.07 -5.17 2.56
N ALA A 23 -23.11 -5.23 1.65
CA ALA A 23 -23.22 -6.04 0.45
C ALA A 23 -23.39 -7.53 0.80
N GLN A 24 -22.61 -8.05 1.75
CA GLN A 24 -22.74 -9.42 2.23
C GLN A 24 -24.10 -9.65 2.89
N LYS A 25 -24.51 -8.77 3.81
CA LYS A 25 -25.78 -8.87 4.53
C LYS A 25 -26.99 -8.93 3.60
N HIS A 26 -26.94 -8.21 2.49
CA HIS A 26 -28.04 -8.10 1.54
C HIS A 26 -27.88 -8.99 0.29
N GLY A 27 -26.79 -9.76 0.18
CA GLY A 27 -26.50 -10.53 -1.03
C GLY A 27 -26.36 -9.66 -2.28
N ALA A 28 -25.91 -8.41 -2.12
CA ALA A 28 -25.82 -7.44 -3.19
C ALA A 28 -24.50 -7.58 -3.97
N LEU A 29 -24.54 -7.22 -5.26
CA LEU A 29 -23.32 -7.03 -6.05
C LEU A 29 -22.58 -5.79 -5.55
N ASN A 30 -21.35 -5.98 -5.09
CA ASN A 30 -20.53 -4.89 -4.57
C ASN A 30 -19.72 -4.22 -5.68
N LEU A 31 -20.17 -3.05 -6.11
CA LEU A 31 -19.47 -2.19 -7.08
C LEU A 31 -18.73 -1.01 -6.40
N GLY A 32 -18.66 -0.99 -5.07
CA GLY A 32 -18.10 0.12 -4.29
C GLY A 32 -16.60 0.00 -4.04
N GLN A 33 -16.08 -1.21 -3.87
CA GLN A 33 -14.65 -1.43 -3.67
C GLN A 33 -13.96 -1.78 -4.99
N GLY A 34 -12.86 -1.08 -5.31
CA GLY A 34 -12.04 -1.30 -6.50
C GLY A 34 -11.22 -2.59 -6.44
N LYS A 35 -11.89 -3.74 -6.38
CA LYS A 35 -11.29 -5.07 -6.38
C LYS A 35 -11.71 -5.79 -7.67
N PRO A 36 -10.76 -6.28 -8.49
CA PRO A 36 -11.08 -7.14 -9.63
C PRO A 36 -11.89 -8.36 -9.21
N ASP A 37 -12.91 -8.70 -10.00
CA ASP A 37 -13.72 -9.91 -9.89
C ASP A 37 -13.21 -11.06 -10.78
N PHE A 38 -12.04 -10.87 -11.39
CA PHE A 38 -11.31 -11.85 -12.20
C PHE A 38 -9.96 -12.20 -11.59
N ASP A 39 -9.43 -13.37 -11.97
CA ASP A 39 -8.13 -13.85 -11.52
C ASP A 39 -6.97 -13.04 -12.09
N ALA A 40 -5.85 -13.00 -11.34
CA ALA A 40 -4.60 -12.46 -11.85
C ALA A 40 -4.11 -13.24 -13.10
N PRO A 41 -3.33 -12.62 -14.00
CA PRO A 41 -2.80 -13.31 -15.17
C PRO A 41 -2.06 -14.60 -14.80
N PRO A 42 -2.30 -15.74 -15.47
CA PRO A 42 -1.72 -17.03 -15.08
C PRO A 42 -0.19 -17.04 -15.00
N SER A 43 0.48 -16.25 -15.82
CA SER A 43 1.94 -16.10 -15.79
C SER A 43 2.45 -15.48 -14.49
N ILE A 44 1.71 -14.53 -13.90
CA ILE A 44 2.06 -13.90 -12.62
C ILE A 44 1.89 -14.90 -11.47
N VAL A 45 0.78 -15.65 -11.49
CA VAL A 45 0.53 -16.71 -10.51
C VAL A 45 1.63 -17.78 -10.56
N ALA A 46 2.02 -18.20 -11.77
CA ALA A 46 3.08 -19.21 -11.96
C ALA A 46 4.43 -18.77 -11.38
N GLU A 47 4.86 -17.52 -11.60
CA GLU A 47 6.12 -17.02 -11.03
C GLU A 47 6.05 -16.88 -9.50
N ALA A 48 4.90 -16.48 -8.95
CA ALA A 48 4.71 -16.45 -7.49
C ALA A 48 4.84 -17.86 -6.87
N VAL A 49 4.18 -18.87 -7.47
CA VAL A 49 4.28 -20.27 -7.03
C VAL A 49 5.73 -20.77 -7.10
N LYS A 50 6.42 -20.49 -8.21
CA LYS A 50 7.83 -20.87 -8.39
C LYS A 50 8.72 -20.21 -7.34
N ALA A 51 8.52 -18.93 -7.04
CA ALA A 51 9.28 -18.23 -6.01
C ALA A 51 9.12 -18.90 -4.64
N LEU A 52 7.88 -19.23 -4.25
CA LEU A 52 7.57 -19.92 -2.99
C LEU A 52 8.21 -21.31 -2.90
N GLN A 53 8.29 -22.03 -4.02
CA GLN A 53 8.89 -23.37 -4.08
C GLN A 53 10.43 -23.37 -4.10
N SER A 54 11.06 -22.26 -4.48
CA SER A 54 12.52 -22.20 -4.73
C SER A 54 13.41 -22.28 -3.48
N ALA A 55 12.83 -22.25 -2.26
CA ALA A 55 13.49 -22.09 -0.95
C ALA A 55 14.38 -20.83 -0.78
N THR A 56 14.76 -20.18 -1.88
CA THR A 56 15.68 -19.04 -1.97
C THR A 56 15.05 -17.77 -1.41
N TYR A 57 13.75 -17.58 -1.61
CA TYR A 57 13.02 -16.37 -1.23
C TYR A 57 12.22 -16.51 0.08
N ASN A 58 12.39 -17.60 0.82
CA ASN A 58 11.62 -17.91 2.02
C ASN A 58 12.28 -17.44 3.32
N GLN A 59 13.33 -16.61 3.22
CA GLN A 59 14.02 -15.99 4.34
C GLN A 59 13.78 -14.47 4.33
N TYR A 60 14.15 -13.79 5.42
CA TYR A 60 13.99 -12.35 5.53
C TYR A 60 14.60 -11.62 4.33
N ALA A 61 13.78 -10.80 3.67
CA ALA A 61 14.26 -9.84 2.70
C ALA A 61 15.03 -8.70 3.40
N PRO A 62 15.92 -7.99 2.69
CA PRO A 62 16.50 -6.75 3.21
C PRO A 62 15.40 -5.75 3.60
N GLY A 63 15.63 -4.95 4.65
CA GLY A 63 14.60 -4.05 5.19
C GLY A 63 14.04 -3.04 4.20
N VAL A 64 14.85 -2.55 3.26
CA VAL A 64 14.41 -1.63 2.19
C VAL A 64 13.78 -2.34 0.97
N GLY A 65 13.79 -3.67 0.96
CA GLY A 65 13.35 -4.51 -0.15
C GLY A 65 14.47 -5.25 -0.87
N ALA A 66 14.14 -6.39 -1.47
CA ALA A 66 15.05 -7.19 -2.29
C ALA A 66 15.63 -6.38 -3.46
N SER A 67 16.92 -6.53 -3.74
CA SER A 67 17.61 -5.77 -4.81
C SER A 67 16.96 -5.95 -6.17
N VAL A 68 16.63 -7.20 -6.53
CA VAL A 68 15.98 -7.54 -7.80
C VAL A 68 14.66 -6.81 -8.01
N LEU A 69 13.89 -6.58 -6.94
CA LEU A 69 12.63 -5.85 -7.01
C LEU A 69 12.88 -4.34 -7.14
N ARG A 70 13.82 -3.79 -6.36
CA ARG A 70 14.17 -2.37 -6.43
C ARG A 70 14.72 -1.97 -7.80
N GLU A 71 15.58 -2.80 -8.39
CA GLU A 71 16.11 -2.62 -9.74
C GLU A 71 15.01 -2.69 -10.80
N ALA A 72 14.08 -3.64 -10.67
CA ALA A 72 12.93 -3.75 -11.57
C ALA A 72 12.01 -2.52 -11.51
N ILE A 73 11.79 -1.96 -10.32
CA ILE A 73 11.02 -0.73 -10.11
C ILE A 73 11.73 0.47 -10.77
N ALA A 74 13.03 0.67 -10.50
CA ALA A 74 13.80 1.75 -11.12
C ALA A 74 13.78 1.66 -12.66
N ALA A 75 13.99 0.47 -13.21
CA ALA A 75 13.94 0.23 -14.65
C ALA A 75 12.52 0.45 -15.22
N HIS A 76 11.46 0.11 -14.47
CA HIS A 76 10.08 0.43 -14.87
C HIS A 76 9.88 1.95 -14.96
N SER A 77 10.37 2.69 -13.97
CA SER A 77 10.27 4.15 -13.96
C SER A 77 11.00 4.81 -15.13
N GLY A 78 12.17 4.31 -15.50
CA GLY A 78 12.87 4.76 -16.71
C GLY A 78 12.07 4.48 -17.99
N ARG A 79 11.48 3.29 -18.11
CA ARG A 79 10.70 2.88 -19.31
C ARG A 79 9.41 3.66 -19.50
N PHE A 80 8.64 3.89 -18.43
CA PHE A 80 7.27 4.42 -18.54
C PHE A 80 7.15 5.90 -18.15
N TYR A 81 8.05 6.40 -17.32
CA TYR A 81 7.99 7.77 -16.79
C TYR A 81 9.19 8.63 -17.17
N ASN A 82 10.19 8.08 -17.89
CA ASN A 82 11.43 8.76 -18.24
C ASN A 82 12.16 9.30 -16.99
N LEU A 83 12.12 8.54 -15.90
CA LEU A 83 12.79 8.86 -14.63
C LEU A 83 14.02 7.99 -14.44
N ASP A 84 15.18 8.62 -14.24
CA ASP A 84 16.42 7.95 -13.86
C ASP A 84 16.51 7.85 -12.34
N ILE A 85 16.13 6.69 -11.79
CA ILE A 85 16.08 6.44 -10.35
C ILE A 85 17.22 5.50 -9.94
N ASP A 86 18.04 5.93 -8.98
CA ASP A 86 19.01 5.06 -8.30
C ASP A 86 18.24 4.00 -7.49
N ALA A 87 18.35 2.72 -7.86
CA ALA A 87 17.62 1.64 -7.20
C ALA A 87 18.02 1.41 -5.72
N VAL A 88 19.21 1.85 -5.32
CA VAL A 88 19.73 1.69 -3.95
C VAL A 88 19.25 2.81 -3.04
N ARG A 89 19.22 4.05 -3.54
CA ARG A 89 18.89 5.24 -2.75
C ARG A 89 17.48 5.76 -2.95
N GLY A 90 16.89 5.52 -4.12
CA GLY A 90 15.62 6.09 -4.56
C GLY A 90 14.43 5.14 -4.51
N VAL A 91 14.60 3.91 -4.01
CA VAL A 91 13.51 2.92 -3.93
C VAL A 91 13.47 2.23 -2.56
N VAL A 92 12.31 2.28 -1.93
CA VAL A 92 11.96 1.48 -0.74
C VAL A 92 10.70 0.69 -1.05
N VAL A 93 10.72 -0.60 -0.76
CA VAL A 93 9.56 -1.50 -0.93
C VAL A 93 8.73 -1.49 0.36
N THR A 94 7.43 -1.30 0.23
CA THR A 94 6.46 -1.28 1.34
C THR A 94 5.36 -2.33 1.13
N SER A 95 4.57 -2.59 2.17
CA SER A 95 3.34 -3.37 2.13
C SER A 95 2.23 -2.56 1.44
N GLY A 96 2.35 -2.49 0.12
CA GLY A 96 1.43 -1.74 -0.73
C GLY A 96 1.54 -0.22 -0.57
N ALA A 97 0.68 0.48 -1.31
CA ALA A 97 0.64 1.94 -1.34
C ALA A 97 0.15 2.54 -0.01
N THR A 98 -0.70 1.82 0.74
CA THR A 98 -1.20 2.30 2.03
C THR A 98 -0.08 2.48 3.05
N GLU A 99 0.85 1.52 3.16
CA GLU A 99 2.03 1.71 4.02
C GLU A 99 2.96 2.78 3.44
N ALA A 100 3.13 2.85 2.11
CA ALA A 100 3.98 3.89 1.51
C ALA A 100 3.52 5.30 1.91
N VAL A 101 2.20 5.56 1.88
CA VAL A 101 1.62 6.83 2.33
C VAL A 101 1.87 7.04 3.83
N PHE A 102 1.53 6.05 4.67
CA PHE A 102 1.74 6.16 6.11
C PHE A 102 3.20 6.45 6.47
N SER A 103 4.14 5.67 5.94
CA SER A 103 5.58 5.82 6.20
C SER A 103 6.12 7.15 5.69
N SER A 104 5.60 7.66 4.56
CA SER A 104 5.97 8.97 4.04
C SER A 104 5.51 10.10 4.96
N VAL A 105 4.26 10.07 5.42
CA VAL A 105 3.73 11.09 6.34
C VAL A 105 4.44 11.01 7.69
N LEU A 106 4.58 9.82 8.25
CA LEU A 106 5.29 9.59 9.52
C LEU A 106 6.75 10.06 9.48
N GLY A 107 7.42 9.93 8.33
CA GLY A 107 8.83 10.28 8.17
C GLY A 107 9.10 11.73 7.78
N LEU A 108 8.09 12.47 7.31
CA LEU A 108 8.26 13.81 6.71
C LEU A 108 7.43 14.92 7.37
N VAL A 109 6.44 14.59 8.20
CA VAL A 109 5.50 15.55 8.78
C VAL A 109 5.62 15.56 10.30
N ASP A 110 5.88 16.73 10.88
CA ASP A 110 5.91 16.96 12.31
C ASP A 110 4.63 17.63 12.83
N ARG A 111 4.44 17.59 14.15
CA ARG A 111 3.30 18.27 14.78
C ARG A 111 3.37 19.78 14.53
N GLY A 112 2.34 20.31 13.87
CA GLY A 112 2.22 21.73 13.55
C GLY A 112 2.49 22.05 12.09
N ASP A 113 2.98 21.07 11.30
CA ASP A 113 3.08 21.19 9.86
C ASP A 113 1.69 21.16 9.20
N GLU A 114 1.58 21.85 8.07
CA GLU A 114 0.37 21.84 7.25
C GLU A 114 0.58 20.94 6.02
N VAL A 115 -0.39 20.07 5.75
CA VAL A 115 -0.37 19.16 4.60
C VAL A 115 -1.55 19.48 3.68
N ILE A 116 -1.27 19.78 2.41
CA ILE A 116 -2.30 20.05 1.40
C ILE A 116 -2.87 18.72 0.90
N VAL A 117 -4.21 18.57 0.99
CA VAL A 117 -4.93 17.42 0.47
C VAL A 117 -5.94 17.90 -0.57
N ILE A 118 -5.88 17.33 -1.78
CA ILE A 118 -6.73 17.75 -2.91
C ILE A 118 -7.99 16.87 -2.95
N GLU A 119 -9.16 17.50 -2.95
CA GLU A 119 -10.46 16.81 -2.99
C GLU A 119 -10.90 16.47 -4.44
N PRO A 120 -11.54 15.30 -4.67
CA PRO A 120 -11.75 14.21 -3.72
C PRO A 120 -10.47 13.41 -3.48
N PHE A 121 -10.20 13.06 -2.22
CA PHE A 121 -8.98 12.33 -1.84
C PHE A 121 -9.26 10.87 -1.46
N PHE A 122 -8.21 10.05 -1.50
CA PHE A 122 -8.24 8.72 -0.90
C PHE A 122 -8.33 8.84 0.62
N ASP A 123 -9.31 8.16 1.22
CA ASP A 123 -9.72 8.31 2.62
C ASP A 123 -8.60 8.05 3.65
N SER A 124 -7.54 7.33 3.25
CA SER A 124 -6.37 7.11 4.11
C SER A 124 -5.51 8.35 4.33
N TYR A 125 -5.57 9.39 3.49
CA TYR A 125 -4.64 10.52 3.59
C TYR A 125 -4.82 11.31 4.89
N VAL A 126 -6.04 11.70 5.22
CA VAL A 126 -6.32 12.55 6.40
C VAL A 126 -5.97 11.85 7.72
N PRO A 127 -6.35 10.58 7.97
CA PRO A 127 -5.97 9.88 9.20
C PRO A 127 -4.45 9.73 9.40
N ASN A 128 -3.65 9.77 8.34
CA ASN A 128 -2.19 9.67 8.47
C ASN A 128 -1.54 10.99 8.95
N ILE A 129 -2.24 12.12 8.86
CA ILE A 129 -1.70 13.47 9.16
C ILE A 129 -1.94 13.88 10.63
N THR A 130 -2.82 13.17 11.36
CA THR A 130 -3.33 13.59 12.69
C THR A 130 -2.45 13.25 13.88
#